data_AF-A0A1H0KP83-F1
#
_entry.id   AF-A0A1H0KP83-F1
#
_cell.length_a   1.000
_cell.length_b   1.000
_cell.length_c   1.000
_cell.angle_alpha   90.00
_cell.angle_beta   90.00
_cell.angle_gamma   90.00
#
_symmetry.space_group_name_H-M   'P 1'
#
loop_
_entity.id
_entity.type
_entity.pdbx_description
1 polymer ?
#
loop_
_entity_poly.entity_id
_entity_poly.type
_entity_poly.pdbx_seq_one_letter_code
_entity_poly.pdbx_strand_id
1 'polypeptide(L)'
;MQLLQKILPRIQGSNSSVKKALLQLMQVTQDRSLPITEYMDDASKLYLSQEALAASKYPQSARKIAFMLRRLEQDGFTSYWLS
;
A
#
# COMPACT_ATOMS: atom_id res chain seq x y z
N MET A 1 20.15 17.37 -20.61
CA MET A 1 19.41 16.14 -20.22
C MET A 1 20.05 15.62 -18.95
N GLN A 2 19.41 15.78 -17.80
CA GLN A 2 19.96 15.32 -16.52
C GLN A 2 19.07 14.19 -15.99
N LEU A 3 19.63 12.99 -15.87
CA LEU A 3 18.96 11.83 -15.28
C LEU A 3 19.00 12.00 -13.75
N LEU A 4 18.03 12.72 -13.21
CA LEU A 4 17.80 12.80 -11.77
C LEU A 4 17.09 11.53 -11.29
N GLN A 5 17.75 10.37 -11.37
CA GLN A 5 17.23 9.17 -10.74
C GLN A 5 17.56 9.23 -9.25
N LYS A 6 16.56 9.53 -8.43
CA LYS A 6 16.62 9.25 -6.99
C LYS A 6 16.86 7.75 -6.83
N ILE A 7 18.03 7.35 -6.32
CA ILE A 7 18.26 5.99 -5.84
C ILE A 7 17.48 5.87 -4.53
N LEU A 8 16.22 5.47 -4.66
CA LEU A 8 15.34 5.28 -3.51
C LEU A 8 15.67 3.94 -2.85
N PRO A 9 15.65 3.85 -1.51
CA PRO A 9 15.56 2.57 -0.83
C PRO A 9 14.26 1.89 -1.27
N ARG A 10 14.40 1.02 -2.27
CA ARG A 10 13.32 0.34 -2.95
C ARG A 10 13.04 -0.95 -2.20
N ILE A 11 11.79 -1.20 -1.86
CA ILE A 11 11.39 -2.55 -1.44
C ILE A 11 11.44 -3.41 -2.71
N GLN A 12 12.50 -4.20 -2.86
CA GLN A 12 12.71 -5.15 -3.95
C GLN A 12 12.39 -6.58 -3.47
N GLY A 13 11.64 -7.33 -4.28
CA GLY A 13 11.13 -8.66 -3.98
C GLY A 13 10.04 -9.03 -5.00
N SER A 14 9.38 -10.18 -4.86
CA SER A 14 8.19 -10.43 -5.69
C SER A 14 7.11 -9.40 -5.34
N ASN A 15 6.57 -8.72 -6.35
CA ASN A 15 5.48 -7.75 -6.16
C ASN A 15 4.32 -8.36 -5.38
N SER A 16 4.08 -9.67 -5.53
CA SER A 16 3.09 -10.43 -4.79
C SER A 16 3.37 -10.50 -3.28
N SER A 17 4.59 -10.79 -2.86
CA SER A 17 4.93 -10.85 -1.42
C SER A 17 4.83 -9.50 -0.75
N VAL A 18 5.28 -8.43 -1.42
CA VAL A 18 5.15 -7.06 -0.92
C VAL A 18 3.67 -6.66 -0.83
N LYS A 19 2.88 -6.93 -1.87
CA LYS A 19 1.44 -6.64 -1.88
C LYS A 19 0.73 -7.38 -0.74
N LYS A 20 1.00 -8.68 -0.56
CA LYS A 20 0.46 -9.48 0.53
C LYS A 20 0.79 -8.90 1.91
N ALA A 21 2.04 -8.51 2.14
CA ALA A 21 2.44 -7.89 3.40
C ALA A 21 1.70 -6.57 3.66
N LEU A 22 1.55 -5.72 2.64
CA LEU A 22 0.79 -4.47 2.76
C LEU A 22 -0.71 -4.73 3.05
N LEU A 23 -1.30 -5.76 2.45
CA LEU A 23 -2.69 -6.14 2.73
C LEU A 23 -2.86 -6.65 4.18
N GLN A 24 -1.91 -7.42 4.69
CA GLN A 24 -1.89 -7.85 6.09
C GLN A 24 -1.74 -6.66 7.05
N LEU A 25 -0.87 -5.70 6.72
CA LEU A 25 -0.75 -4.47 7.50
C LEU A 25 -2.07 -3.66 7.46
N MET A 26 -2.75 -3.59 6.31
CA MET A 26 -4.05 -2.92 6.20
C MET A 26 -5.13 -3.58 7.08
N GLN A 27 -5.11 -4.91 7.24
CA GLN A 27 -6.01 -5.58 8.19
C GLN A 27 -5.76 -5.09 9.63
N VAL A 28 -4.49 -4.97 10.03
CA VAL A 28 -4.10 -4.44 11.35
C VAL A 28 -4.52 -2.98 11.50
N THR A 29 -4.40 -2.16 10.45
CA THR A 29 -4.79 -0.74 10.53
C THR A 29 -6.30 -0.55 10.67
N GLN A 30 -7.10 -1.43 10.05
CA GLN A 30 -8.55 -1.38 10.05
C GLN A 30 -9.20 -2.21 11.18
N ASP A 31 -8.41 -3.00 11.91
CA ASP A 31 -8.88 -3.95 12.94
C ASP A 31 -9.95 -4.91 12.41
N ARG A 32 -9.83 -5.31 11.13
CA ARG A 32 -10.77 -6.23 10.48
C ARG A 32 -10.07 -7.20 9.54
N SER A 33 -10.69 -8.35 9.34
CA SER A 33 -10.25 -9.29 8.32
C SER A 33 -10.60 -8.76 6.92
N LEU A 34 -9.65 -8.90 6.01
CA LEU A 34 -9.79 -8.55 4.59
C LEU A 34 -9.66 -9.84 3.75
N PRO A 35 -10.47 -10.04 2.71
CA PRO A 35 -10.25 -11.11 1.73
C PRO A 35 -8.96 -10.85 0.94
N ILE A 36 -7.81 -11.28 1.48
CA ILE A 36 -6.49 -11.00 0.89
C ILE A 36 -6.44 -11.47 -0.56
N THR A 37 -6.97 -12.66 -0.87
CA THR A 37 -6.95 -13.23 -2.22
C THR A 37 -7.63 -12.31 -3.25
N GLU A 38 -8.76 -11.69 -2.91
CA GLU A 38 -9.45 -10.76 -3.82
C GLU A 38 -8.62 -9.48 -4.03
N TYR A 39 -8.05 -8.94 -2.95
CA TYR A 39 -7.24 -7.74 -3.02
C TYR A 39 -5.83 -7.96 -3.58
N MET A 40 -5.40 -9.22 -3.77
CA MET A 40 -4.17 -9.52 -4.49
C MET A 40 -4.29 -9.18 -5.98
N ASP A 41 -5.49 -9.28 -6.56
CA ASP A 41 -5.74 -8.89 -7.95
C ASP A 41 -5.94 -7.37 -8.04
N ASP A 42 -6.86 -6.81 -7.26
CA ASP A 42 -7.19 -5.38 -7.27
C ASP A 42 -7.39 -4.83 -5.85
N ALA A 43 -6.47 -3.98 -5.38
CA ALA A 43 -6.54 -3.33 -4.07
C ALA A 43 -7.21 -1.94 -4.10
N SER A 44 -7.75 -1.50 -5.24
CA SER A 44 -8.25 -0.14 -5.46
C SER A 44 -9.27 0.33 -4.43
N LYS A 45 -10.19 -0.54 -4.03
CA LYS A 45 -11.20 -0.24 -3.00
C LYS A 45 -10.59 0.17 -1.66
N LEU A 46 -9.38 -0.30 -1.33
CA LEU A 46 -8.71 -0.01 -0.06
C LEU A 46 -8.06 1.37 -0.02
N TYR A 47 -7.66 1.93 -1.17
CA TYR A 47 -6.99 3.23 -1.24
C TYR A 47 -7.83 4.34 -1.88
N LEU A 48 -8.99 4.02 -2.47
CA LEU A 48 -9.92 5.01 -3.02
C LEU A 48 -10.96 5.52 -2.01
N SER A 49 -11.31 4.75 -0.97
CA SER A 49 -12.26 5.20 0.06
C SER A 49 -11.56 5.96 1.18
N GLN A 50 -11.63 7.29 1.14
CA GLN A 50 -11.13 8.18 2.18
C GLN A 50 -11.85 7.96 3.51
N GLU A 51 -13.15 7.68 3.46
CA GLU A 51 -14.02 7.48 4.61
C GLU A 51 -13.62 6.22 5.38
N ALA A 52 -13.37 5.11 4.68
CA ALA A 52 -12.91 3.86 5.29
C ALA A 52 -11.52 4.01 5.94
N LEU A 53 -10.62 4.76 5.30
CA LEU A 53 -9.30 5.06 5.86
C LEU A 53 -9.39 5.95 7.10
N ALA A 54 -10.31 6.92 7.11
CA ALA A 54 -10.54 7.78 8.27
C ALA A 54 -11.19 7.03 9.45
N ALA A 55 -12.06 6.06 9.16
CA ALA A 55 -12.73 5.22 10.16
C ALA A 55 -11.88 4.05 10.70
N SER A 56 -10.65 3.88 10.18
CA SER A 56 -9.73 2.81 10.61
C SER A 56 -9.27 3.02 12.06
N LYS A 57 -8.95 1.93 12.78
CA LYS A 57 -8.36 1.99 14.13
C LYS A 57 -7.08 2.82 14.18
N TYR A 58 -6.27 2.74 13.11
CA TYR A 58 -5.06 3.55 12.94
C TYR A 58 -5.11 4.35 11.62
N PRO A 59 -5.78 5.53 11.58
CA PRO A 59 -6.05 6.24 10.33
C PRO A 59 -4.80 6.70 9.58
N GLN A 60 -3.77 7.18 10.29
CA GLN A 60 -2.54 7.66 9.66
C GLN A 60 -1.76 6.50 9.03
N SER A 61 -1.67 5.37 9.74
CA SER A 61 -1.08 4.14 9.20
C SER A 61 -1.88 3.63 8.00
N ALA A 62 -3.22 3.61 8.09
CA ALA A 62 -4.08 3.18 6.98
C ALA A 62 -3.85 4.02 5.72
N ARG A 63 -3.80 5.35 5.82
CA ARG A 63 -3.48 6.24 4.70
C ARG A 63 -2.11 5.96 4.12
N LYS A 64 -1.10 5.71 4.97
CA LYS A 64 0.25 5.42 4.50
C LYS A 64 0.31 4.09 3.73
N ILE A 65 -0.33 3.05 4.25
CA ILE A 65 -0.40 1.74 3.57
C ILE A 65 -1.22 1.86 2.27
N ALA A 66 -2.31 2.61 2.25
CA ALA A 66 -3.10 2.88 1.05
C ALA A 66 -2.28 3.57 -0.04
N PHE A 67 -1.50 4.59 0.32
CA PHE A 67 -0.55 5.23 -0.60
C PHE A 67 0.46 4.22 -1.14
N MET A 68 1.01 3.39 -0.26
CA MET A 68 2.02 2.40 -0.66
C MET A 68 1.46 1.33 -1.60
N LEU A 69 0.22 0.85 -1.37
CA LEU A 69 -0.50 -0.09 -2.24
C LEU A 69 -0.73 0.53 -3.63
N ARG A 70 -1.23 1.76 -3.68
CA ARG A 70 -1.45 2.47 -4.94
C ARG A 70 -0.17 2.62 -5.76
N ARG A 71 0.95 3.04 -5.14
CA ARG A 71 2.26 3.14 -5.81
C ARG A 71 2.74 1.78 -6.31
N LEU A 72 2.55 0.72 -5.51
CA LEU A 72 2.93 -0.62 -5.92
C LEU A 72 2.17 -1.09 -7.16
N GLU A 73 0.85 -0.82 -7.25
CA GLU A 73 0.04 -1.18 -8.42
C GLU A 73 0.31 -0.30 -9.65
N GLN A 74 0.51 1.00 -9.46
CA GLN A 74 0.71 1.95 -10.56
C GLN A 74 2.13 1.94 -11.11
N ASP A 75 3.13 1.89 -10.23
CA ASP A 75 4.54 2.03 -10.59
C ASP A 75 5.33 0.72 -10.49
N GLY A 76 4.74 -0.34 -9.94
CA GLY A 76 5.42 -1.61 -9.70
C GLY A 76 6.39 -1.59 -8.52
N PHE A 77 6.44 -0.50 -7.73
CA PHE A 77 7.25 -0.40 -6.52
C PHE A 77 6.66 0.58 -5.51
N THR A 78 7.10 0.49 -4.26
CA THR A 78 6.67 1.42 -3.22
C THR A 78 7.80 1.76 -2.25
N SER A 79 7.65 2.84 -1.49
CA SER A 79 8.61 3.28 -0.47
C SER A 79 7.87 3.83 0.74
N TYR A 80 8.35 3.47 1.93
CA TYR A 80 7.77 3.97 3.17
C TYR A 80 8.14 5.42 3.46
N TRP A 81 9.32 5.88 3.07
CA TRP A 81 9.79 7.24 3.44
C TRP A 81 9.33 8.33 2.48
N LEU A 82 8.74 7.95 1.35
CA LEU A 82 8.21 8.88 0.36
C LEU A 82 6.70 8.98 0.58
N SER A 83 6.21 10.21 0.75
CA SER A 83 4.79 10.57 0.81
C SER A 83 4.63 11.94 0.18
#